data_AF-A0A243QC24-F1
#
_entry.id   AF-A0A243QC24-F1
#
_cell.length_a   1.000
_cell.length_b   1.000
_cell.length_c   1.000
_cell.angle_alpha   90.00
_cell.angle_beta   90.00
_cell.angle_gamma   90.00
#
_symmetry.space_group_name_H-M   'P 1'
#
loop_
_entity.id
_entity.type
_entity.pdbx_description
1 polymer ?
#
loop_
_entity_poly.entity_id
_entity_poly.type
_entity_poly.pdbx_seq_one_letter_code
_entity_poly.pdbx_strand_id
1 'polypeptide(L)' 'MTLLYTEVEEELRASVRDLLADRCGSDAVLRRVESASPYDMDLWKTLSREIGVAGLLVPEEYGGA' A
#
# COMPACT_ATOMS: atom_id res chain seq x y z
N MET A 1 -27.20 1.62 -8.27
CA MET A 1 -25.87 1.35 -7.66
C MET A 1 -24.98 0.83 -8.77
N THR A 2 -23.86 1.51 -9.02
CA THR A 2 -22.86 1.06 -10.00
C THR A 2 -21.80 0.22 -9.29
N LEU A 3 -21.20 -0.74 -9.99
CA LEU A 3 -20.07 -1.53 -9.50
C LEU A 3 -18.72 -0.92 -9.91
N LEU A 4 -18.75 0.25 -10.55
CA LEU A 4 -17.55 0.97 -10.95
C LEU A 4 -16.99 1.74 -9.77
N TYR A 5 -15.66 1.73 -9.67
CA TYR A 5 -14.93 2.60 -8.77
C TYR A 5 -15.10 4.06 -9.18
N THR A 6 -15.03 4.93 -8.18
CA THR A 6 -14.87 6.37 -8.38
C THR A 6 -13.47 6.68 -8.93
N GLU A 7 -13.30 7.87 -9.48
CA GLU A 7 -12.00 8.33 -9.99
C GLU A 7 -10.92 8.32 -8.90
N VAL A 8 -11.25 8.78 -7.70
CA VAL A 8 -10.33 8.78 -6.54
C VAL A 8 -9.92 7.36 -6.14
N GLU A 9 -10.86 6.42 -6.13
CA GLU A 9 -10.55 5.01 -5.84
C GLU A 9 -9.65 4.40 -6.92
N GLU A 10 -9.84 4.76 -8.19
CA GLU A 10 -8.98 4.31 -9.28
C GLU A 10 -7.56 4.88 -9.20
N GLU A 11 -7.41 6.17 -8.91
CA GLU A 11 -6.11 6.82 -8.72
C GLU A 11 -5.33 6.22 -7.53
N LEU A 12 -6.01 6.01 -6.41
CA LEU A 12 -5.42 5.35 -5.25
C LEU A 12 -4.96 3.92 -5.59
N ARG A 13 -5.82 3.16 -6.27
CA ARG A 13 -5.52 1.78 -6.67
C ARG A 13 -4.36 1.69 -7.64
N ALA A 14 -4.27 2.63 -8.60
CA ALA A 14 -3.14 2.73 -9.52
C ALA A 14 -1.83 3.01 -8.75
N SER A 15 -1.84 4.02 -7.88
CA SER A 15 -0.66 4.40 -7.08
C SER A 15 -0.13 3.25 -6.21
N VAL A 16 -1.01 2.51 -5.55
CA VAL A 16 -0.63 1.32 -4.76
C VAL A 16 -0.07 0.21 -5.65
N ARG A 17 -0.68 -0.02 -6.81
CA ARG A 17 -0.24 -1.07 -7.74
C ARG A 17 1.14 -0.78 -8.30
N ASP A 18 1.40 0.44 -8.72
CA ASP A 18 2.69 0.85 -9.29
C ASP A 18 3.81 0.70 -8.27
N LEU A 19 3.59 1.18 -7.03
CA LEU A 19 4.55 1.00 -5.94
C LEU A 19 4.87 -0.48 -5.66
N LEU A 20 3.85 -1.33 -5.62
CA LEU A 20 4.05 -2.76 -5.37
C LEU A 20 4.72 -3.46 -6.55
N ALA A 21 4.44 -3.07 -7.79
CA ALA A 21 5.13 -3.59 -8.96
C ALA A 21 6.63 -3.27 -8.91
N ASP A 22 6.99 -2.06 -8.51
CA ASP A 22 8.39 -1.61 -8.43
C ASP A 22 9.17 -2.26 -7.28
N ARG A 23 8.52 -2.51 -6.14
CA ARG A 23 9.20 -2.88 -4.87
C ARG A 23 8.92 -4.30 -4.37
N CYS A 24 7.89 -4.94 -4.90
CA CYS A 24 7.30 -6.18 -4.40
C CYS A 24 7.05 -7.22 -5.50
N GLY A 25 7.93 -7.26 -6.52
CA GLY A 25 7.92 -8.33 -7.51
C GLY A 25 8.08 -9.72 -6.86
N SER A 26 7.53 -10.76 -7.51
CA SER A 26 7.47 -12.13 -6.98
C SER A 26 8.83 -12.68 -6.52
N ASP A 27 9.88 -12.42 -7.29
CA ASP A 27 11.26 -12.80 -6.99
C ASP A 27 11.82 -12.10 -5.73
N ALA A 28 11.52 -10.80 -5.53
CA ALA A 28 11.89 -10.08 -4.32
C ALA A 28 11.12 -10.57 -3.09
N VAL A 29 9.83 -10.92 -3.26
CA VAL A 29 9.01 -11.50 -2.19
C VAL A 29 9.56 -12.85 -1.76
N LEU A 30 9.85 -13.75 -2.71
CA LEU A 30 10.40 -15.08 -2.42
C LEU A 30 11.73 -15.01 -1.67
N ARG A 31 12.64 -14.12 -2.08
CA ARG A 31 13.89 -13.90 -1.33
C ARG A 31 13.66 -13.40 0.10
N ARG A 32 12.69 -12.51 0.33
CA ARG A 32 12.43 -11.96 1.67
C ARG A 32 11.85 -13.02 2.60
N VAL A 33 10.93 -13.87 2.13
CA VAL A 33 10.31 -14.90 3.00
C VAL A 33 11.30 -15.95 3.48
N GLU A 34 12.40 -16.16 2.75
CA GLU A 34 13.49 -17.07 3.15
C GLU A 34 14.51 -16.39 4.10
N SER A 35 14.37 -15.09 4.35
CA SER A 35 15.27 -14.32 5.19
C SER A 35 14.77 -14.19 6.64
N ALA A 36 15.65 -13.74 7.53
CA ALA A 36 15.28 -13.38 8.91
C ALA A 36 14.43 -12.09 9.00
N SER A 37 14.26 -11.35 7.90
CA SER A 37 13.48 -10.11 7.83
C SER A 37 12.47 -10.18 6.66
N PRO A 38 11.33 -10.85 6.85
CA PRO A 38 10.38 -11.09 5.77
C PRO A 38 9.58 -9.83 5.37
N TYR A 39 9.63 -8.77 6.18
CA TYR A 39 8.88 -7.54 5.97
C TYR A 39 9.78 -6.43 5.43
N ASP A 40 9.38 -5.81 4.31
CA ASP A 40 10.00 -4.57 3.85
C ASP A 40 9.41 -3.39 4.63
N MET A 41 10.09 -3.01 5.71
CA MET A 41 9.65 -1.92 6.58
C MET A 41 9.66 -0.56 5.90
N ASP A 42 10.49 -0.36 4.88
CA ASP A 42 10.52 0.92 4.15
C ASP A 42 9.38 0.99 3.16
N LEU A 43 9.06 -0.11 2.46
CA LEU A 43 7.83 -0.21 1.67
C LEU A 43 6.58 0.03 2.54
N TRP A 44 6.55 -0.53 3.75
CA TRP A 44 5.44 -0.30 4.68
C TRP A 44 5.31 1.18 5.09
N LYS A 45 6.43 1.87 5.34
CA LYS A 45 6.41 3.31 5.63
C LYS A 45 5.87 4.12 4.45
N THR A 46 6.28 3.80 3.22
CA THR A 46 5.77 4.49 2.02
C THR A 46 4.26 4.28 1.87
N LEU A 47 3.76 3.04 2.00
CA LEU A 47 2.32 2.79 1.96
C LEU A 47 1.56 3.55 3.05
N SER A 48 2.02 3.46 4.30
CA SER A 48 1.29 3.98 5.45
C SER A 48 1.38 5.50 5.62
N ARG A 49 2.50 6.13 5.24
CA ARG A 49 2.76 7.56 5.49
C ARG A 49 2.72 8.42 4.23
N GLU A 50 3.25 7.93 3.11
CA GLU A 50 3.30 8.71 1.88
C GLU A 50 2.01 8.56 1.09
N ILE A 51 1.48 7.34 0.98
CA ILE A 51 0.16 7.11 0.35
C ILE A 51 -0.97 7.25 1.39
N GLY A 52 -0.71 7.00 2.67
CA GLY A 52 -1.70 7.19 3.74
C GLY A 52 -2.71 6.04 3.87
N VAL A 53 -2.48 4.88 3.24
CA VAL A 53 -3.49 3.80 3.16
C VAL A 53 -3.90 3.24 4.52
N ALA A 54 -3.03 3.37 5.52
CA ALA A 54 -3.29 2.90 6.89
C ALA A 54 -4.32 3.78 7.63
N GLY A 55 -4.52 5.03 7.19
CA GLY A 55 -5.42 6.00 7.81
C GLY A 55 -6.81 6.07 7.19
N LEU A 56 -7.04 5.43 6.03
CA LEU A 56 -8.28 5.59 5.25
C LEU A 56 -9.57 5.19 5.99
N LEU A 57 -9.46 4.28 6.96
CA LEU A 57 -10.58 3.81 7.78
C LEU A 57 -10.49 4.29 9.23
N VAL A 58 -9.55 5.20 9.51
CA VAL A 58 -9.33 5.75 10.84
C VAL A 58 -9.97 7.14 10.89
N PRO A 59 -10.79 7.46 11.89
CA PRO A 59 -11.29 8.82 12.07
C PRO A 59 -10.17 9.86 12.24
N GLU A 60 -10.39 11.09 11.77
CA GLU A 60 -9.42 12.20 11.86
C GLU A 60 -8.99 12.50 13.30
N GLU A 61 -9.88 12.34 14.28
CA GLU A 61 -9.57 12.56 15.71
C GLU A 61 -8.48 11.61 16.25
N TYR A 62 -8.24 10.50 15.54
CA TYR A 62 -7.16 9.53 15.82
C TYR A 62 -5.99 9.64 14.84
N GLY A 63 -5.97 10.66 13.99
CA GLY A 63 -4.91 10.90 13.00
C GLY A 63 -5.08 10.13 11.68
N GLY A 64 -6.31 9.75 11.34
CA GLY A 64 -6.65 9.21 10.01
C GLY A 64 -6.76 10.27 8.91
N ALA A 65 -7.15 9.82 7.72
CA ALA A 65 -7.26 10.64 6.50
C ALA A 65 -8.68 11.16 6.27
#